data_AF-A0A7C2UX12-F1
#
_entry.id   AF-A0A7C2UX12-F1
#
_cell.length_a   1.000
_cell.length_b   1.000
_cell.length_c   1.000
_cell.angle_alpha   90.00
_cell.angle_beta   90.00
_cell.angle_gamma   90.00
#
_symmetry.space_group_name_H-M   'P 1'
#
loop_
_entity.id
_entity.type
_entity.pdbx_description
1 polymer ?
#
loop_
_entity_poly.entity_id
_entity_poly.type
_entity_poly.pdbx_seq_one_letter_code
_entity_poly.pdbx_strand_id
1 'polypeptide(L)'
;MTDFLRKLAAFLQEHSEGVQVVRQLSSEDTIETPDEEGGFSRAWLVPEPDRKEFGVFEVPRSDEPTQFTHFIDGIQHSQLLYYQLTLYGVMPVVYGYVAAMVLERRNRELHPVPALTEAHEALYLPLKAFDASLFERAGIAVHDSLEERELGATSFQTMLVRAGATVARVRDQLERKLALRWINQQERDSGDWLLVDGSIADLMSALERRRLVNVVGVSKSHRTTYLELNWMLKVLNMPAGYRSSVFRPVRAGQSEVYSWYLRLRWQQGASPTYGLVRVETPVLTSPDDTREWADKISAWLLQETRPVSLPDPRYDRLLYPFRMCEQHLRSRAPSELMLRTALERVGDTRGVGVSS
;
A
#
# COMPACT_ATOMS: atom_id res chain seq x y z
N MET A 1 -7.23 -21.82 -12.82
CA MET A 1 -5.81 -21.42 -13.02
C MET A 1 -5.80 -20.14 -13.83
N THR A 2 -5.05 -19.12 -13.42
CA THR A 2 -4.95 -17.87 -14.18
C THR A 2 -4.19 -18.08 -15.48
N ASP A 3 -4.30 -17.11 -16.40
CA ASP A 3 -3.56 -17.16 -17.66
C ASP A 3 -2.05 -17.09 -17.43
N PHE A 4 -1.62 -16.24 -16.50
CA PHE A 4 -0.22 -16.12 -16.09
C PHE A 4 0.35 -17.45 -15.58
N LEU A 5 -0.34 -18.12 -14.63
CA LEU A 5 0.13 -19.39 -14.10
C LEU A 5 0.17 -20.52 -15.14
N ARG A 6 -0.72 -20.48 -16.15
CA ARG A 6 -0.64 -21.41 -17.31
C ARG A 6 0.63 -21.19 -18.12
N LYS A 7 0.92 -19.94 -18.48
CA LYS A 7 2.13 -19.56 -19.23
C LYS A 7 3.39 -19.91 -18.45
N LEU A 8 3.41 -19.61 -17.15
CA LEU A 8 4.53 -19.91 -16.27
C LEU A 8 4.78 -21.42 -16.16
N ALA A 9 3.75 -22.23 -15.98
CA ALA A 9 3.92 -23.68 -15.90
C ALA A 9 4.50 -24.26 -17.21
N ALA A 10 4.01 -23.80 -18.37
CA ALA A 10 4.54 -24.21 -19.67
C ALA A 10 6.00 -23.75 -19.87
N PHE A 11 6.31 -22.52 -19.48
CA PHE A 11 7.66 -21.97 -19.51
C PHE A 11 8.65 -22.80 -18.70
N LEU A 12 8.27 -23.17 -17.46
CA LEU A 12 9.15 -23.97 -16.59
C LEU A 12 9.31 -25.41 -17.07
N GLN A 13 8.32 -25.98 -17.78
CA GLN A 13 8.45 -27.29 -18.44
C GLN A 13 9.44 -27.25 -19.60
N GLU A 14 9.48 -26.15 -20.37
CA GLU A 14 10.40 -25.96 -21.49
C GLU A 14 11.82 -25.57 -21.02
N HIS A 15 11.92 -24.81 -19.93
CA HIS A 15 13.16 -24.23 -19.41
C HIS A 15 13.46 -24.70 -17.98
N SER A 16 13.53 -26.02 -17.77
CA SER A 16 13.73 -26.62 -16.45
C SER A 16 15.20 -26.65 -15.97
N GLU A 17 16.15 -26.24 -16.81
CA GLU A 17 17.58 -26.34 -16.49
C GLU A 17 17.96 -25.43 -15.31
N GLY A 18 18.54 -26.03 -14.27
CA GLY A 18 18.95 -25.33 -13.06
C GLY A 18 17.80 -24.85 -12.17
N VAL A 19 16.54 -25.10 -12.55
CA VAL A 19 15.34 -24.70 -11.80
C VAL A 19 15.07 -25.68 -10.66
N GLN A 20 14.87 -25.16 -9.45
CA GLN A 20 14.42 -25.92 -8.29
C GLN A 20 13.17 -25.27 -7.70
N VAL A 21 12.03 -25.96 -7.87
CA VAL A 21 10.72 -25.50 -7.42
C VAL A 21 10.59 -25.63 -5.91
N VAL A 22 10.13 -24.56 -5.26
CA VAL A 22 9.86 -24.54 -3.82
C VAL A 22 8.48 -25.12 -3.57
N ARG A 23 8.44 -26.34 -3.01
CA ARG A 23 7.19 -27.06 -2.68
C ARG A 23 6.75 -26.90 -1.23
N GLN A 24 7.69 -26.50 -0.37
CA GLN A 24 7.44 -26.26 1.04
C GLN A 24 8.17 -25.00 1.43
N LEU A 25 7.41 -24.00 1.89
CA LEU A 25 7.96 -22.76 2.43
C LEU A 25 8.25 -22.96 3.92
N SER A 26 9.43 -22.57 4.35
CA SER A 26 9.74 -22.34 5.75
C SER A 26 9.33 -20.92 6.15
N SER A 27 9.34 -20.61 7.46
CA SER A 27 9.14 -19.23 7.92
C SER A 27 10.17 -18.27 7.34
N GLU A 28 11.40 -18.74 7.07
CA GLU A 28 12.49 -17.94 6.49
C GLU A 28 12.32 -17.67 4.99
N ASP A 29 11.40 -18.36 4.31
CA ASP A 29 11.06 -18.12 2.91
C ASP A 29 9.89 -17.15 2.75
N THR A 30 9.33 -16.68 3.87
CA THR A 30 8.22 -15.71 3.86
C THR A 30 8.77 -14.37 3.42
N ILE A 31 8.21 -13.84 2.33
CA ILE A 31 8.64 -12.57 1.78
C ILE A 31 8.02 -11.46 2.63
N GLU A 32 8.84 -10.95 3.55
CA GLU A 32 8.50 -9.75 4.27
C GLU A 32 8.68 -8.55 3.37
N THR A 33 7.68 -7.67 3.36
CA THR A 33 7.86 -6.35 2.75
C THR A 33 8.81 -5.60 3.69
N PRO A 34 9.95 -5.10 3.20
CA PRO A 34 10.82 -4.34 4.05
C PRO A 34 10.05 -3.16 4.61
N ASP A 35 10.22 -3.04 5.91
CA ASP A 35 9.88 -1.90 6.68
C ASP A 35 10.43 -0.61 6.03
N GLU A 36 9.56 0.35 5.69
CA GLU A 36 9.99 1.66 5.20
C GLU A 36 11.01 2.27 6.19
N GLU A 37 12.16 2.75 5.68
CA GLU A 37 13.14 3.44 6.50
C GLU A 37 12.54 4.75 7.03
N GLY A 38 12.52 4.89 8.35
CA GLY A 38 12.06 6.11 9.02
C GLY A 38 13.06 7.24 8.84
N GLY A 39 12.57 8.43 8.46
CA GLY A 39 13.36 9.65 8.39
C GLY A 39 12.91 10.70 9.41
N PHE A 40 13.82 11.64 9.72
CA PHE A 40 13.45 12.89 10.38
C PHE A 40 13.17 13.96 9.33
N SER A 41 11.98 14.53 9.37
CA SER A 41 11.57 15.67 8.55
C SER A 41 11.08 16.76 9.48
N ARG A 42 11.25 18.03 9.08
CA ARG A 42 10.68 19.16 9.83
C ARG A 42 9.24 19.36 9.41
N ALA A 43 8.41 19.89 10.31
CA ALA A 43 7.07 20.34 9.98
C ALA A 43 6.86 21.78 10.41
N TRP A 44 6.06 22.53 9.64
CA TRP A 44 5.60 23.85 10.01
C TRP A 44 4.20 23.74 10.61
N LEU A 45 3.96 24.37 11.76
CA LEU A 45 2.61 24.51 12.29
C LEU A 45 1.78 25.36 11.32
N VAL A 46 0.59 24.88 10.96
CA VAL A 46 -0.38 25.67 10.20
C VAL A 46 -1.23 26.42 11.22
N PRO A 47 -1.30 27.76 11.18
CA PRO A 47 -2.13 28.53 12.10
C PRO A 47 -3.60 28.10 11.97
N GLU A 48 -4.21 27.71 13.09
CA GLU A 48 -5.65 27.53 13.19
C GLU A 48 -6.21 28.69 14.04
N PRO A 49 -7.42 29.19 13.78
CA PRO A 49 -7.99 30.29 14.55
C PRO A 49 -8.09 29.89 16.03
N ASP A 50 -7.64 30.79 16.90
CA ASP A 50 -7.55 30.63 18.35
C ASP A 50 -6.53 29.57 18.85
N ARG A 51 -5.72 28.97 17.96
CA ARG A 51 -4.72 27.96 18.32
C ARG A 51 -3.33 28.39 17.84
N LYS A 52 -2.63 29.13 18.70
CA LYS A 52 -1.28 29.65 18.42
C LYS A 52 -0.15 28.65 18.67
N GLU A 53 -0.42 27.62 19.45
CA GLU A 53 0.53 26.57 19.81
C GLU A 53 0.02 25.20 19.37
N PHE A 54 0.95 24.29 19.10
CA PHE A 54 0.61 22.91 18.80
C PHE A 54 -0.12 22.25 19.98
N GLY A 55 -1.29 21.69 19.71
CA GLY A 55 -2.13 21.02 20.68
C GLY A 55 -2.82 19.77 20.13
N VAL A 56 -3.64 19.17 20.97
CA VAL A 56 -4.60 18.13 20.60
C VAL A 56 -5.98 18.57 21.05
N PHE A 57 -6.98 18.32 20.23
CA PHE A 57 -8.32 18.87 20.39
C PHE A 57 -9.36 17.78 20.12
N GLU A 58 -10.44 17.81 20.88
CA GLU A 58 -11.57 16.92 20.64
C GLU A 58 -12.16 17.22 19.26
N VAL A 59 -12.40 16.17 18.48
CA VAL A 59 -13.08 16.30 17.19
C VAL A 59 -14.55 16.63 17.47
N PRO A 60 -15.09 17.73 16.92
CA PRO A 60 -16.49 18.08 17.11
C PRO A 60 -17.42 16.92 16.73
N ARG A 61 -18.44 16.68 17.54
CA ARG A 61 -19.49 15.72 17.19
C ARG A 61 -20.24 16.26 15.98
N SER A 62 -20.44 15.40 14.99
CA SER A 62 -21.24 15.69 13.82
C SER A 62 -22.28 14.59 13.64
N ASP A 63 -23.54 15.00 13.55
CA ASP A 63 -24.65 14.14 13.16
C ASP A 63 -24.80 14.05 11.63
N GLU A 64 -24.02 14.84 10.88
CA GLU A 64 -23.98 14.76 9.43
C GLU A 64 -23.28 13.47 8.98
N PRO A 65 -23.83 12.75 7.99
CA PRO A 65 -23.14 11.60 7.43
C PRO A 65 -21.83 12.02 6.77
N THR A 66 -20.85 11.12 6.84
CA THR A 66 -19.63 11.15 6.00
C THR A 66 -19.95 11.48 4.54
N GLN A 67 -19.18 12.39 3.96
CA GLN A 67 -19.27 12.73 2.53
C GLN A 67 -18.31 11.90 1.66
N PHE A 68 -17.55 10.97 2.23
CA PHE A 68 -16.69 10.07 1.45
C PHE A 68 -17.54 9.20 0.51
N THR A 69 -17.36 9.44 -0.80
CA THR A 69 -18.06 8.68 -1.85
C THR A 69 -17.17 7.62 -2.48
N HIS A 70 -15.85 7.77 -2.48
CA HIS A 70 -14.93 6.83 -3.10
C HIS A 70 -13.79 6.44 -2.17
N PHE A 71 -13.35 5.19 -2.27
CA PHE A 71 -12.32 4.60 -1.42
C PHE A 71 -11.35 3.80 -2.27
N ILE A 72 -10.06 4.09 -2.17
CA ILE A 72 -9.02 3.35 -2.88
C ILE A 72 -8.09 2.66 -1.89
N ASP A 73 -7.83 1.39 -2.18
CA ASP A 73 -6.92 0.54 -1.43
C ASP A 73 -6.44 -0.59 -2.37
N GLY A 74 -5.34 -1.23 -2.00
CA GLY A 74 -4.73 -2.31 -2.74
C GLY A 74 -4.30 -3.47 -1.86
N ILE A 75 -4.08 -4.61 -2.50
CA ILE A 75 -3.51 -5.79 -1.87
C ILE A 75 -2.30 -6.26 -2.66
N GLN A 76 -1.44 -6.97 -1.97
CA GLN A 76 -0.40 -7.76 -2.59
C GLN A 76 -0.33 -9.14 -1.94
N HIS A 77 0.15 -10.10 -2.72
CA HIS A 77 0.57 -11.40 -2.24
C HIS A 77 1.87 -11.76 -2.95
N SER A 78 2.87 -12.17 -2.20
CA SER A 78 4.18 -12.54 -2.73
C SER A 78 4.61 -13.89 -2.17
N GLN A 79 5.17 -14.73 -3.04
CA GLN A 79 5.62 -16.07 -2.67
C GLN A 79 6.88 -16.44 -3.46
N LEU A 80 7.88 -17.01 -2.79
CA LEU A 80 8.99 -17.66 -3.47
C LEU A 80 8.47 -18.89 -4.23
N LEU A 81 8.63 -18.93 -5.55
CA LEU A 81 8.17 -20.05 -6.37
C LEU A 81 9.26 -21.08 -6.62
N TYR A 82 10.42 -20.60 -7.03
CA TYR A 82 11.57 -21.43 -7.36
C TYR A 82 12.84 -20.62 -7.22
N TYR A 83 13.98 -21.30 -7.24
CA TYR A 83 15.27 -20.68 -7.46
C TYR A 83 15.95 -21.33 -8.65
N GLN A 84 16.80 -20.57 -9.33
CA GLN A 84 17.54 -21.05 -10.48
C GLN A 84 19.04 -20.91 -10.25
N LEU A 85 19.79 -21.95 -10.58
CA LEU A 85 21.24 -21.88 -10.63
C LEU A 85 21.65 -21.10 -11.89
N THR A 86 22.35 -19.99 -11.67
CA THR A 86 22.91 -19.12 -12.73
C THR A 86 24.43 -19.06 -12.59
N LEU A 87 25.10 -18.40 -13.53
CA LEU A 87 26.55 -18.13 -13.42
C LEU A 87 26.92 -17.24 -12.22
N TYR A 88 25.94 -16.52 -11.65
CA TYR A 88 26.10 -15.67 -10.46
C TYR A 88 25.72 -16.39 -9.15
N GLY A 89 25.37 -17.68 -9.22
CA GLY A 89 24.90 -18.47 -8.09
C GLY A 89 23.39 -18.70 -8.11
N VAL A 90 22.81 -18.97 -6.94
CA VAL A 90 21.39 -19.30 -6.76
C VAL A 90 20.56 -18.03 -6.72
N MET A 91 19.68 -17.85 -7.71
CA MET A 91 18.81 -16.67 -7.84
C MET A 91 17.36 -17.01 -7.47
N PRO A 92 16.72 -16.27 -6.54
CA PRO A 92 15.32 -16.47 -6.22
C PRO A 92 14.42 -15.92 -7.32
N VAL A 93 13.32 -16.63 -7.59
CA VAL A 93 12.23 -16.15 -8.44
C VAL A 93 10.94 -16.12 -7.64
N VAL A 94 10.49 -14.90 -7.39
CA VAL A 94 9.31 -14.60 -6.58
C VAL A 94 8.12 -14.35 -7.48
N TYR A 95 6.99 -14.98 -7.18
CA TYR A 95 5.70 -14.58 -7.72
C TYR A 95 5.14 -13.43 -6.91
N GLY A 96 4.61 -12.42 -7.60
CA GLY A 96 3.79 -11.39 -7.00
C GLY A 96 2.45 -11.28 -7.70
N TYR A 97 1.39 -11.24 -6.90
CA TYR A 97 0.07 -10.78 -7.28
C TYR A 97 -0.17 -9.41 -6.64
N VAL A 98 -0.50 -8.42 -7.45
CA VAL A 98 -0.81 -7.06 -7.02
C VAL A 98 -2.16 -6.68 -7.57
N ALA A 99 -3.04 -6.13 -6.74
CA ALA A 99 -4.31 -5.60 -7.20
C ALA A 99 -4.71 -4.35 -6.43
N ALA A 100 -5.38 -3.42 -7.09
CA ALA A 100 -5.94 -2.24 -6.46
C ALA A 100 -7.31 -1.94 -7.05
N MET A 101 -8.16 -1.30 -6.26
CA MET A 101 -9.49 -0.93 -6.72
C MET A 101 -10.00 0.35 -6.08
N VAL A 102 -10.97 0.97 -6.75
CA VAL A 102 -11.84 1.98 -6.17
C VAL A 102 -13.22 1.37 -5.88
N LEU A 103 -13.66 1.50 -4.63
CA LEU A 103 -15.06 1.33 -4.25
C LEU A 103 -15.76 2.69 -4.29
N GLU A 104 -17.01 2.68 -4.74
CA GLU A 104 -17.90 3.82 -4.70
C GLU A 104 -19.08 3.54 -3.77
N ARG A 105 -19.44 4.53 -2.96
CA ARG A 105 -20.60 4.51 -2.09
C ARG A 105 -21.82 5.02 -2.84
N ARG A 106 -22.78 4.13 -3.08
CA ARG A 106 -24.09 4.47 -3.65
C ARG A 106 -25.17 3.95 -2.73
N ASN A 107 -26.15 4.78 -2.37
CA ASN A 107 -27.25 4.39 -1.48
C ASN A 107 -26.78 3.70 -0.18
N ARG A 108 -25.66 4.16 0.39
CA ARG A 108 -25.00 3.61 1.60
C ARG A 108 -24.34 2.24 1.43
N GLU A 109 -24.37 1.65 0.24
CA GLU A 109 -23.66 0.42 -0.10
C GLU A 109 -22.36 0.73 -0.86
N LEU A 110 -21.38 -0.17 -0.76
CA LEU A 110 -20.09 -0.03 -1.43
C LEU A 110 -20.03 -0.94 -2.66
N HIS A 111 -19.76 -0.36 -3.82
CA HIS A 111 -19.72 -1.06 -5.09
C HIS A 111 -18.35 -0.89 -5.75
N PRO A 112 -17.76 -1.97 -6.30
CA PRO A 112 -16.59 -1.87 -7.17
C PRO A 112 -16.88 -0.98 -8.37
N VAL A 113 -15.92 -0.10 -8.70
CA VAL A 113 -15.92 0.63 -9.97
C VAL A 113 -15.08 -0.18 -10.96
N PRO A 114 -15.68 -0.90 -11.94
CA PRO A 114 -14.93 -1.84 -12.77
C PRO A 114 -13.82 -1.19 -13.59
N ALA A 115 -14.05 0.05 -14.07
CA ALA A 115 -13.04 0.82 -14.82
C ALA A 115 -11.84 1.29 -13.97
N LEU A 116 -11.98 1.23 -12.64
CA LEU A 116 -10.96 1.60 -11.65
C LEU A 116 -10.62 0.39 -10.75
N THR A 117 -10.58 -0.80 -11.34
CA THR A 117 -10.16 -2.04 -10.70
C THR A 117 -9.14 -2.72 -11.60
N GLU A 118 -7.96 -3.04 -11.08
CA GLU A 118 -6.88 -3.62 -11.88
C GLU A 118 -6.08 -4.62 -11.04
N ALA A 119 -5.60 -5.70 -11.66
CA ALA A 119 -4.80 -6.74 -11.03
C ALA A 119 -3.71 -7.22 -11.99
N HIS A 120 -2.55 -7.55 -11.44
CA HIS A 120 -1.36 -7.98 -12.16
C HIS A 120 -0.71 -9.17 -11.46
N GLU A 121 -0.26 -10.12 -12.28
CA GLU A 121 0.63 -11.21 -11.89
C GLU A 121 1.97 -10.99 -12.60
N ALA A 122 3.07 -11.10 -11.86
CA ALA A 122 4.42 -10.96 -12.40
C ALA A 122 5.44 -11.78 -11.60
N LEU A 123 6.60 -12.04 -12.21
CA LEU A 123 7.77 -12.53 -11.50
C LEU A 123 8.65 -11.36 -11.04
N TYR A 124 9.28 -11.52 -9.89
CA TYR A 124 10.19 -10.57 -9.29
C TYR A 124 11.50 -11.30 -9.02
N LEU A 125 12.55 -10.90 -9.72
CA LEU A 125 13.84 -11.61 -9.73
C LEU A 125 14.98 -10.65 -10.12
N PRO A 126 16.24 -10.98 -9.78
CA PRO A 126 17.43 -10.29 -10.30
C PRO A 126 17.55 -10.46 -11.82
N LEU A 127 16.84 -9.66 -12.62
CA LEU A 127 16.61 -9.92 -14.06
C LEU A 127 17.92 -10.02 -14.85
N LYS A 128 18.94 -9.29 -14.42
CA LYS A 128 20.27 -9.28 -15.02
C LYS A 128 21.03 -10.61 -14.90
N ALA A 129 20.57 -11.53 -14.05
CA ALA A 129 21.11 -12.89 -13.95
C ALA A 129 20.43 -13.90 -14.91
N PHE A 130 19.43 -13.46 -15.69
CA PHE A 130 18.62 -14.32 -16.56
C PHE A 130 18.57 -13.78 -17.99
N ASP A 131 18.21 -14.63 -18.96
CA ASP A 131 17.87 -14.18 -20.32
C ASP A 131 16.44 -13.61 -20.34
N ALA A 132 16.34 -12.28 -20.23
CA ALA A 132 15.06 -11.55 -20.27
C ALA A 132 14.21 -11.89 -21.50
N SER A 133 14.84 -12.22 -22.63
CA SER A 133 14.14 -12.48 -23.89
C SER A 133 13.31 -13.77 -23.85
N LEU A 134 13.65 -14.73 -22.98
CA LEU A 134 12.86 -15.94 -22.76
C LEU A 134 11.50 -15.62 -22.12
N PHE A 135 11.50 -14.76 -21.09
CA PHE A 135 10.26 -14.35 -20.43
C PHE A 135 9.37 -13.51 -21.36
N GLU A 136 9.97 -12.59 -22.12
CA GLU A 136 9.25 -11.78 -23.10
C GLU A 136 8.56 -12.63 -24.17
N ARG A 137 9.28 -13.62 -24.75
CA ARG A 137 8.72 -14.56 -25.74
C ARG A 137 7.58 -15.40 -25.15
N ALA A 138 7.68 -15.78 -23.88
CA ALA A 138 6.63 -16.51 -23.17
C ALA A 138 5.45 -15.62 -22.71
N GLY A 139 5.56 -14.30 -22.87
CA GLY A 139 4.56 -13.33 -22.40
C GLY A 139 4.42 -13.30 -20.87
N ILE A 140 5.52 -13.54 -20.16
CA ILE A 140 5.61 -13.51 -18.69
C ILE A 140 6.08 -12.11 -18.28
N ALA A 141 5.26 -11.41 -17.50
CA ALA A 141 5.66 -10.14 -16.91
C ALA A 141 6.73 -10.36 -15.84
N VAL A 142 7.82 -9.59 -15.90
CA VAL A 142 8.93 -9.66 -14.94
C VAL A 142 9.30 -8.25 -14.48
N HIS A 143 9.60 -8.11 -13.19
CA HIS A 143 10.18 -6.91 -12.60
C HIS A 143 11.57 -7.24 -12.06
N ASP A 144 12.55 -6.43 -12.47
CA ASP A 144 13.90 -6.50 -11.91
C ASP A 144 13.91 -6.01 -10.47
N SER A 145 14.43 -6.83 -9.56
CA SER A 145 14.51 -6.53 -8.13
C SER A 145 15.94 -6.28 -7.63
N LEU A 146 16.96 -6.35 -8.50
CA LEU A 146 18.36 -6.20 -8.09
C LEU A 146 19.23 -5.64 -9.21
N GLU A 147 20.05 -4.63 -8.92
CA GLU A 147 20.97 -4.07 -9.91
C GLU A 147 22.11 -5.03 -10.24
N GLU A 148 22.59 -5.00 -11.49
CA GLU A 148 23.64 -5.89 -12.00
C GLU A 148 24.93 -5.85 -11.17
N ARG A 149 25.34 -4.65 -10.73
CA ARG A 149 26.56 -4.45 -9.93
C ARG A 149 26.51 -5.08 -8.54
N GLU A 150 25.33 -5.44 -8.07
CA GLU A 150 25.09 -6.05 -6.76
C GLU A 150 24.96 -7.58 -6.85
N LEU A 151 24.99 -8.14 -8.07
CA LEU A 151 25.01 -9.58 -8.30
C LEU A 151 26.28 -10.19 -7.70
N GLY A 152 26.15 -11.38 -7.11
CA GLY A 152 27.24 -12.10 -6.46
C GLY A 152 27.66 -11.59 -5.08
N ALA A 153 27.33 -10.34 -4.71
CA ALA A 153 27.61 -9.77 -3.38
C ALA A 153 26.39 -9.77 -2.45
N THR A 154 25.18 -9.79 -3.01
CA THR A 154 23.93 -9.77 -2.25
C THR A 154 23.57 -11.19 -1.78
N SER A 155 23.20 -11.36 -0.51
CA SER A 155 22.74 -12.66 0.01
C SER A 155 21.35 -13.02 -0.52
N PHE A 156 21.04 -14.31 -0.57
CA PHE A 156 19.72 -14.81 -1.01
C PHE A 156 18.56 -14.17 -0.24
N GLN A 157 18.69 -14.05 1.09
CA GLN A 157 17.68 -13.44 1.95
C GLN A 157 17.45 -11.95 1.62
N THR A 158 18.52 -11.19 1.39
CA THR A 158 18.40 -9.79 0.97
C THR A 158 17.73 -9.66 -0.40
N MET A 159 17.95 -10.62 -1.32
CA MET A 159 17.25 -10.64 -2.60
C MET A 159 15.74 -10.84 -2.43
N LEU A 160 15.30 -11.72 -1.52
CA LEU A 160 13.88 -11.90 -1.21
C LEU A 160 13.25 -10.63 -0.65
N VAL A 161 13.91 -9.95 0.28
CA VAL A 161 13.47 -8.67 0.85
C VAL A 161 13.31 -7.61 -0.25
N ARG A 162 14.28 -7.52 -1.18
CA ARG A 162 14.22 -6.58 -2.31
C ARG A 162 13.11 -6.94 -3.30
N ALA A 163 12.86 -8.23 -3.54
CA ALA A 163 11.72 -8.67 -4.34
C ALA A 163 10.40 -8.23 -3.67
N GLY A 164 10.25 -8.45 -2.36
CA GLY A 164 9.10 -7.96 -1.58
C GLY A 164 8.90 -6.45 -1.65
N ALA A 165 10.00 -5.66 -1.52
CA ALA A 165 9.98 -4.21 -1.70
C ALA A 165 9.49 -3.81 -3.10
N THR A 166 9.95 -4.54 -4.11
CA THR A 166 9.58 -4.32 -5.51
C THR A 166 8.10 -4.60 -5.75
N VAL A 167 7.54 -5.67 -5.15
CA VAL A 167 6.11 -5.98 -5.17
C VAL A 167 5.30 -4.84 -4.54
N ALA A 168 5.70 -4.36 -3.37
CA ALA A 168 5.04 -3.25 -2.69
C ALA A 168 5.06 -1.96 -3.52
N ARG A 169 6.21 -1.62 -4.12
CA ARG A 169 6.32 -0.47 -5.03
C ARG A 169 5.38 -0.59 -6.23
N VAL A 170 5.22 -1.79 -6.80
CA VAL A 170 4.27 -2.01 -7.90
C VAL A 170 2.82 -1.83 -7.45
N ARG A 171 2.47 -2.25 -6.22
CA ARG A 171 1.16 -1.97 -5.61
C ARG A 171 0.92 -0.46 -5.46
N ASP A 172 1.87 0.26 -4.88
CA ASP A 172 1.74 1.71 -4.68
C ASP A 172 1.60 2.46 -6.02
N GLN A 173 2.34 2.03 -7.04
CA GLN A 173 2.21 2.57 -8.40
C GLN A 173 0.83 2.30 -9.01
N LEU A 174 0.23 1.14 -8.75
CA LEU A 174 -1.09 0.79 -9.23
C LEU A 174 -2.18 1.60 -8.55
N GLU A 175 -2.13 1.72 -7.22
CA GLU A 175 -3.05 2.58 -6.45
C GLU A 175 -2.97 4.02 -6.94
N ARG A 176 -1.75 4.56 -7.06
CA ARG A 176 -1.52 5.91 -7.59
C ARG A 176 -2.11 6.08 -8.98
N LYS A 177 -1.91 5.11 -9.88
CA LYS A 177 -2.44 5.14 -11.25
C LYS A 177 -3.98 5.19 -11.24
N LEU A 178 -4.64 4.40 -10.40
CA LEU A 178 -6.10 4.39 -10.29
C LEU A 178 -6.64 5.68 -9.66
N ALA A 179 -5.97 6.22 -8.63
CA ALA A 179 -6.31 7.52 -8.05
C ALA A 179 -6.20 8.65 -9.08
N LEU A 180 -5.13 8.67 -9.88
CA LEU A 180 -4.97 9.64 -10.96
C LEU A 180 -6.04 9.52 -12.04
N ARG A 181 -6.45 8.29 -12.40
CA ARG A 181 -7.57 8.08 -13.32
C ARG A 181 -8.87 8.67 -12.76
N TRP A 182 -9.16 8.40 -11.49
CA TRP A 182 -10.33 8.97 -10.80
C TRP A 182 -10.29 10.50 -10.81
N ILE A 183 -9.16 11.10 -10.39
CA ILE A 183 -8.93 12.56 -10.37
C ILE A 183 -9.17 13.20 -11.74
N ASN A 184 -8.71 12.55 -12.82
CA ASN A 184 -8.86 13.07 -14.18
C ASN A 184 -10.29 12.97 -14.71
N GLN A 185 -11.12 12.10 -14.14
CA GLN A 185 -12.54 11.94 -14.47
C GLN A 185 -13.42 12.94 -13.72
N GLN A 186 -12.94 13.50 -12.60
CA GLN A 186 -13.73 14.43 -11.80
C GLN A 186 -13.91 15.80 -12.44
N GLU A 187 -15.13 16.31 -12.37
CA GLU A 187 -15.44 17.71 -12.63
C GLU A 187 -14.95 18.59 -11.47
N ARG A 188 -14.68 19.87 -11.75
CA ARG A 188 -14.13 20.80 -10.76
C ARG A 188 -15.05 21.01 -9.55
N ASP A 189 -16.35 20.99 -9.78
CA ASP A 189 -17.38 21.22 -8.77
C ASP A 189 -18.06 19.91 -8.34
N SER A 190 -17.42 18.76 -8.60
CA SER A 190 -17.90 17.47 -8.13
C SER A 190 -17.95 17.45 -6.61
N GLY A 191 -19.10 17.05 -6.06
CA GLY A 191 -19.27 16.79 -4.62
C GLY A 191 -18.65 15.47 -4.16
N ASP A 192 -18.00 14.72 -5.05
CA ASP A 192 -17.42 13.42 -4.72
C ASP A 192 -16.15 13.55 -3.90
N TRP A 193 -15.95 12.67 -2.93
CA TRP A 193 -14.75 12.64 -2.10
C TRP A 193 -14.02 11.32 -2.25
N LEU A 194 -12.72 11.37 -2.54
CA LEU A 194 -11.85 10.19 -2.58
C LEU A 194 -11.04 10.07 -1.28
N LEU A 195 -11.16 8.92 -0.64
CA LEU A 195 -10.35 8.52 0.50
C LEU A 195 -9.29 7.50 0.05
N VAL A 196 -8.02 7.82 0.31
CA VAL A 196 -6.84 7.04 -0.12
C VAL A 196 -6.17 6.40 1.10
N ASP A 197 -5.94 5.08 1.08
CA ASP A 197 -5.11 4.42 2.10
C ASP A 197 -3.62 4.69 1.82
N GLY A 198 -3.10 5.79 2.33
CA GLY A 198 -1.73 6.21 2.08
C GLY A 198 -1.54 7.73 2.07
N SER A 199 -0.34 8.15 1.67
CA SER A 199 -0.03 9.57 1.46
C SER A 199 -0.55 10.05 0.12
N ILE A 200 -0.99 11.31 0.04
CA ILE A 200 -1.43 11.94 -1.21
C ILE A 200 -0.37 12.85 -1.83
N ALA A 201 0.82 12.95 -1.23
CA ALA A 201 1.88 13.84 -1.68
C ALA A 201 2.22 13.65 -3.19
N ASP A 202 2.26 12.41 -3.66
CA ASP A 202 2.57 12.07 -5.06
C ASP A 202 1.40 12.30 -6.05
N LEU A 203 0.23 12.70 -5.54
CA LEU A 203 -0.97 13.06 -6.30
C LEU A 203 -1.13 14.57 -6.44
N MET A 204 -0.45 15.37 -5.61
CA MET A 204 -0.65 16.81 -5.50
C MET A 204 -0.50 17.57 -6.82
N SER A 205 0.49 17.23 -7.66
CA SER A 205 0.64 17.85 -8.98
C SER A 205 -0.59 17.67 -9.88
N ALA A 206 -1.33 16.57 -9.75
CA ALA A 206 -2.59 16.39 -10.46
C ALA A 206 -3.74 17.16 -9.79
N LEU A 207 -3.81 17.12 -8.45
CA LEU A 207 -4.83 17.83 -7.67
C LEU A 207 -4.77 19.35 -7.89
N GLU A 208 -3.58 19.94 -7.90
CA GLU A 208 -3.36 21.36 -8.18
C GLU A 208 -3.81 21.74 -9.59
N ARG A 209 -3.43 20.95 -10.60
CA ARG A 209 -3.84 21.17 -12.00
C ARG A 209 -5.36 21.09 -12.18
N ARG A 210 -6.01 20.19 -11.44
CA ARG A 210 -7.48 20.01 -11.48
C ARG A 210 -8.22 20.93 -10.52
N ARG A 211 -7.51 21.59 -9.61
CA ARG A 211 -8.06 22.41 -8.50
C ARG A 211 -9.03 21.61 -7.62
N LEU A 212 -8.68 20.35 -7.34
CA LEU A 212 -9.48 19.43 -6.51
C LEU A 212 -8.96 19.41 -5.08
N VAL A 213 -9.89 19.59 -4.13
CA VAL A 213 -9.60 19.61 -2.67
C VAL A 213 -10.22 18.41 -1.93
N ASN A 214 -11.08 17.68 -2.62
CA ASN A 214 -11.90 16.56 -2.16
C ASN A 214 -11.16 15.21 -2.20
N VAL A 215 -9.86 15.21 -1.92
CA VAL A 215 -9.05 13.98 -1.81
C VAL A 215 -8.33 13.96 -0.47
N VAL A 216 -8.51 12.88 0.28
CA VAL A 216 -7.97 12.72 1.64
C VAL A 216 -7.08 11.47 1.68
N GLY A 217 -5.87 11.63 2.19
CA GLY A 217 -4.96 10.52 2.49
C GLY A 217 -5.08 10.10 3.95
N VAL A 218 -5.02 8.80 4.22
CA VAL A 218 -4.93 8.26 5.57
C VAL A 218 -3.76 7.30 5.64
N SER A 219 -2.70 7.68 6.35
CA SER A 219 -1.53 6.85 6.56
C SER A 219 -1.54 6.22 7.96
N LYS A 220 -1.32 4.91 8.00
CA LYS A 220 -1.20 4.11 9.23
C LYS A 220 0.25 4.01 9.74
N SER A 221 1.22 4.47 8.93
CA SER A 221 2.65 4.42 9.24
C SER A 221 3.09 5.68 9.98
N HIS A 222 3.81 5.47 11.10
CA HIS A 222 4.34 6.53 11.97
C HIS A 222 5.87 6.54 11.99
N ARG A 223 6.50 5.86 11.02
CA ARG A 223 7.96 5.65 10.98
C ARG A 223 8.71 6.92 10.66
N THR A 224 8.18 7.75 9.75
CA THR A 224 8.74 9.08 9.51
C THR A 224 8.26 10.04 10.61
N THR A 225 9.22 10.59 11.36
CA THR A 225 8.93 11.55 12.42
C THR A 225 9.01 12.96 11.84
N TYR A 226 7.86 13.65 11.82
CA TYR A 226 7.73 15.04 11.35
C TYR A 226 7.73 16.06 12.47
N LEU A 227 7.28 15.62 13.64
CA LEU A 227 7.03 16.49 14.78
C LEU A 227 8.23 16.46 15.72
N GLU A 228 8.51 17.60 16.33
CA GLU A 228 9.44 17.66 17.45
C GLU A 228 8.94 16.77 18.61
N LEU A 229 9.87 16.31 19.45
CA LEU A 229 9.58 15.36 20.52
C LEU A 229 8.41 15.80 21.41
N ASN A 230 8.36 17.07 21.80
CA ASN A 230 7.30 17.61 22.66
C ASN A 230 5.91 17.56 22.01
N TRP A 231 5.84 17.79 20.70
CA TRP A 231 4.59 17.70 19.93
C TRP A 231 4.18 16.24 19.75
N MET A 232 5.15 15.37 19.42
CA MET A 232 4.90 13.95 19.28
C MET A 232 4.41 13.32 20.59
N LEU A 233 4.93 13.73 21.75
CA LEU A 233 4.45 13.28 23.06
C LEU A 233 2.97 13.65 23.28
N LYS A 234 2.53 14.85 22.87
CA LYS A 234 1.10 15.23 22.92
C LYS A 234 0.25 14.31 22.02
N VAL A 235 0.74 14.01 20.81
CA VAL A 235 0.06 13.10 19.87
C VAL A 235 -0.04 11.69 20.44
N LEU A 236 1.04 11.13 20.99
CA LEU A 236 1.06 9.77 21.54
C LEU A 236 0.13 9.59 22.74
N ASN A 237 -0.11 10.64 23.52
CA ASN A 237 -1.04 10.65 24.66
C ASN A 237 -2.46 11.10 24.31
N MET A 238 -2.74 11.38 23.03
CA MET A 238 -4.03 11.88 22.56
C MET A 238 -5.16 10.86 22.76
N PRO A 239 -6.30 11.22 23.41
CA PRO A 239 -7.44 10.33 23.59
C PRO A 239 -8.12 9.95 22.27
N ALA A 240 -8.92 8.88 22.26
CA ALA A 240 -9.77 8.55 21.11
C ALA A 240 -10.76 9.67 20.81
N GLY A 241 -10.98 9.94 19.52
CA GLY A 241 -11.84 11.03 19.06
C GLY A 241 -11.18 12.41 19.09
N TYR A 242 -9.86 12.48 19.28
CA TYR A 242 -9.10 13.73 19.24
C TYR A 242 -8.19 13.77 18.01
N ARG A 243 -7.89 14.98 17.55
CA ARG A 243 -6.89 15.25 16.52
C ARG A 243 -5.83 16.25 17.00
N SER A 244 -4.65 16.21 16.39
CA SER A 244 -3.63 17.24 16.60
C SER A 244 -3.95 18.54 15.86
N SER A 245 -3.20 19.59 16.17
CA SER A 245 -3.05 20.74 15.26
C SER A 245 -2.63 20.29 13.86
N VAL A 246 -3.03 21.07 12.86
CA VAL A 246 -2.60 20.88 11.48
C VAL A 246 -1.17 21.36 11.31
N PHE A 247 -0.36 20.56 10.62
CA PHE A 247 1.02 20.86 10.30
C PHE A 247 1.32 20.55 8.83
N ARG A 248 2.36 21.17 8.29
CA ARG A 248 2.84 20.97 6.93
C ARG A 248 4.21 20.30 6.96
N PRO A 249 4.34 19.00 6.60
CA PRO A 249 5.63 18.34 6.55
C PRO A 249 6.53 18.92 5.45
N VAL A 250 7.82 19.07 5.74
CA VAL A 250 8.84 19.57 4.80
C VAL A 250 9.64 18.39 4.28
N ARG A 251 9.34 17.98 3.06
CA ARG A 251 10.05 16.89 2.39
C ARG A 251 10.70 17.43 1.12
N ALA A 252 12.00 17.22 1.00
CA ALA A 252 12.72 17.64 -0.20
C ALA A 252 12.15 16.89 -1.42
N GLY A 253 11.73 17.64 -2.44
CA GLY A 253 11.22 17.09 -3.69
C GLY A 253 9.79 16.53 -3.66
N GLN A 254 9.05 16.68 -2.56
CA GLN A 254 7.61 16.34 -2.53
C GLN A 254 6.75 17.60 -2.41
N SER A 255 5.56 17.53 -3.01
CA SER A 255 4.56 18.59 -2.90
C SER A 255 4.06 18.75 -1.47
N GLU A 256 3.66 19.98 -1.14
CA GLU A 256 3.15 20.32 0.18
C GLU A 256 1.75 19.74 0.39
N VAL A 257 1.52 19.21 1.59
CA VAL A 257 0.20 18.73 2.06
C VAL A 257 -0.06 19.30 3.44
N TYR A 258 -1.33 19.44 3.80
CA TYR A 258 -1.71 19.64 5.19
C TYR A 258 -1.90 18.29 5.85
N SER A 259 -1.31 18.12 7.03
CA SER A 259 -1.32 16.87 7.79
C SER A 259 -1.74 17.10 9.23
N TRP A 260 -2.41 16.13 9.82
CA TRP A 260 -2.62 16.06 11.27
C TRP A 260 -2.73 14.61 11.71
N TYR A 261 -2.55 14.36 13.00
CA TYR A 261 -2.83 13.06 13.57
C TYR A 261 -4.26 12.98 14.09
N LEU A 262 -4.90 11.83 13.94
CA LEU A 262 -6.22 11.53 14.44
C LEU A 262 -6.17 10.20 15.22
N ARG A 263 -6.77 10.17 16.40
CA ARG A 263 -6.91 8.95 17.21
C ARG A 263 -8.30 8.37 16.99
N LEU A 264 -8.39 7.30 16.23
CA LEU A 264 -9.64 6.58 15.94
C LEU A 264 -10.13 5.78 17.15
N ARG A 265 -9.20 5.15 17.87
CA ARG A 265 -9.49 4.26 19.00
C ARG A 265 -8.41 4.36 20.07
N TRP A 266 -8.76 3.98 21.29
CA TRP A 266 -7.84 3.90 22.42
C TRP A 266 -8.14 2.66 23.24
N GLN A 267 -7.08 2.02 23.75
CA GLN A 267 -7.18 0.91 24.69
C GLN A 267 -6.07 1.03 25.72
N GLN A 268 -6.42 0.89 27.00
CA GLN A 268 -5.43 0.90 28.07
C GLN A 268 -4.43 -0.26 27.90
N GLY A 269 -3.13 0.02 28.05
CA GLY A 269 -2.06 -0.97 27.90
C GLY A 269 -1.66 -1.29 26.46
N ALA A 270 -2.30 -0.67 25.46
CA ALA A 270 -1.89 -0.80 24.07
C ALA A 270 -0.65 0.05 23.74
N SER A 271 -0.02 -0.22 22.58
CA SER A 271 1.07 0.61 22.05
C SER A 271 0.67 2.09 21.97
N PRO A 272 1.60 3.05 22.18
CA PRO A 272 1.32 4.48 22.02
C PRO A 272 0.76 4.88 20.64
N THR A 273 1.02 4.09 19.60
CA THR A 273 0.51 4.29 18.23
C THR A 273 -0.83 3.61 17.96
N TYR A 274 -1.41 2.91 18.94
CA TYR A 274 -2.68 2.20 18.80
C TYR A 274 -3.80 3.17 18.42
N GLY A 275 -4.52 2.83 17.34
CA GLY A 275 -5.60 3.64 16.79
C GLY A 275 -5.19 5.02 16.27
N LEU A 276 -3.89 5.29 16.12
CA LEU A 276 -3.38 6.53 15.55
C LEU A 276 -3.32 6.41 14.02
N VAL A 277 -3.73 7.48 13.33
CA VAL A 277 -3.53 7.63 11.88
C VAL A 277 -3.06 9.05 11.58
N ARG A 278 -2.30 9.23 10.50
CA ARG A 278 -1.98 10.55 9.94
C ARG A 278 -2.92 10.81 8.77
N VAL A 279 -3.64 11.92 8.84
CA VAL A 279 -4.55 12.38 7.78
C VAL A 279 -3.84 13.43 6.94
N GLU A 280 -4.02 13.39 5.62
CA GLU A 280 -3.43 14.34 4.67
C GLU A 280 -4.49 14.92 3.75
N THR A 281 -4.37 16.21 3.44
CA THR A 281 -5.25 16.94 2.50
C THR A 281 -4.43 17.90 1.63
N PRO A 282 -4.95 18.28 0.44
CA PRO A 282 -4.40 19.38 -0.33
C PRO A 282 -4.34 20.66 0.51
N VAL A 283 -3.37 21.52 0.22
CA VAL A 283 -3.23 22.82 0.87
C VAL A 283 -4.47 23.68 0.57
N LEU A 284 -5.26 23.94 1.60
CA LEU A 284 -6.44 24.80 1.54
C LEU A 284 -6.00 26.27 1.52
N THR A 285 -6.76 27.14 0.83
CA THR A 285 -6.33 28.53 0.57
C THR A 285 -6.69 29.55 1.66
N SER A 286 -7.28 29.14 2.78
CA SER A 286 -7.38 30.00 3.99
C SER A 286 -7.16 29.22 5.32
N PRO A 287 -6.59 29.87 6.36
CA PRO A 287 -6.42 29.26 7.69
C PRO A 287 -7.74 28.89 8.39
N ASP A 288 -8.79 29.68 8.20
CA ASP A 288 -10.10 29.45 8.82
C ASP A 288 -10.73 28.16 8.28
N ASP A 289 -10.68 27.99 6.95
CA ASP A 289 -11.15 26.78 6.27
C ASP A 289 -10.35 25.56 6.73
N THR A 290 -9.05 25.72 7.00
CA THR A 290 -8.17 24.61 7.38
C THR A 290 -8.62 23.93 8.66
N ARG A 291 -8.99 24.70 9.69
CA ARG A 291 -9.49 24.15 10.96
C ARG A 291 -10.81 23.42 10.74
N GLU A 292 -11.76 24.07 10.07
CA GLU A 292 -13.09 23.53 9.83
C GLU A 292 -13.03 22.21 9.05
N TRP A 293 -12.26 22.17 7.96
CA TRP A 293 -12.08 20.97 7.16
C TRP A 293 -11.35 19.86 7.94
N ALA A 294 -10.33 20.18 8.72
CA ALA A 294 -9.64 19.17 9.54
C ALA A 294 -10.58 18.54 10.57
N ASP A 295 -11.43 19.34 11.23
CA ASP A 295 -12.47 18.85 12.14
C ASP A 295 -13.50 17.98 11.41
N LYS A 296 -14.02 18.46 10.27
CA LYS A 296 -15.05 17.78 9.49
C LYS A 296 -14.58 16.44 8.94
N ILE A 297 -13.40 16.41 8.32
CA ILE A 297 -12.77 15.20 7.79
C ILE A 297 -12.47 14.21 8.92
N SER A 298 -12.01 14.70 10.07
CA SER A 298 -11.76 13.83 11.22
C SER A 298 -13.05 13.20 11.75
N ALA A 299 -14.16 13.95 11.78
CA ALA A 299 -15.46 13.43 12.17
C ALA A 299 -15.95 12.36 11.18
N TRP A 300 -15.77 12.58 9.87
CA TRP A 300 -16.10 11.58 8.85
C TRP A 300 -15.28 10.29 9.00
N LEU A 301 -13.97 10.41 9.22
CA LEU A 301 -13.09 9.25 9.43
C LEU A 301 -13.50 8.43 10.67
N LEU A 302 -13.91 9.09 11.76
CA LEU A 302 -14.43 8.41 12.95
C LEU A 302 -15.72 7.61 12.64
N GLN A 303 -16.57 8.11 11.73
CA GLN A 303 -17.75 7.37 11.26
C GLN A 303 -17.35 6.14 10.44
N GLU A 304 -16.33 6.24 9.57
CA GLU A 304 -15.84 5.14 8.73
C GLU A 304 -15.15 4.01 9.51
N THR A 305 -14.95 4.17 10.83
CA THR A 305 -14.55 3.07 11.72
C THR A 305 -15.68 2.07 12.01
N ARG A 306 -16.89 2.35 11.53
CA ARG A 306 -18.09 1.52 11.71
C ARG A 306 -18.62 1.02 10.35
N PRO A 307 -19.01 -0.26 10.25
CA PRO A 307 -18.88 -1.33 11.26
C PRO A 307 -17.44 -1.64 11.67
N VAL A 308 -17.28 -2.21 12.88
CA VAL A 308 -15.94 -2.59 13.38
C VAL A 308 -15.42 -3.79 12.59
N SER A 309 -14.16 -3.70 12.15
CA SER A 309 -13.47 -4.68 11.33
C SER A 309 -12.98 -5.95 12.06
N LEU A 310 -13.54 -6.29 13.23
CA LEU A 310 -13.16 -7.51 13.94
C LEU A 310 -13.47 -8.77 13.08
N PRO A 311 -12.65 -9.83 13.17
CA PRO A 311 -11.50 -10.04 14.06
C PRO A 311 -10.15 -9.57 13.49
N ASP A 312 -10.09 -8.64 12.53
CA ASP A 312 -8.80 -8.16 11.98
C ASP A 312 -7.94 -7.53 13.09
N PRO A 313 -6.69 -7.95 13.30
CA PRO A 313 -5.83 -7.40 14.35
C PRO A 313 -5.54 -5.90 14.16
N ARG A 314 -5.73 -5.36 12.95
CA ARG A 314 -5.55 -3.95 12.60
C ARG A 314 -6.83 -3.12 12.80
N TYR A 315 -7.88 -3.67 13.42
CA TYR A 315 -9.16 -2.98 13.64
C TYR A 315 -9.05 -1.64 14.37
N ASP A 316 -7.93 -1.42 15.08
CA ASP A 316 -7.61 -0.19 15.80
C ASP A 316 -7.56 1.01 14.83
N ARG A 317 -7.04 0.78 13.62
CA ARG A 317 -6.76 1.80 12.59
C ARG A 317 -7.39 1.51 11.22
N LEU A 318 -8.02 0.35 11.03
CA LEU A 318 -8.65 -0.06 9.77
C LEU A 318 -10.04 0.56 9.62
N LEU A 319 -10.23 1.33 8.56
CA LEU A 319 -11.54 1.85 8.15
C LEU A 319 -12.33 0.75 7.43
N TYR A 320 -13.65 0.75 7.63
CA TYR A 320 -14.53 -0.28 7.07
C TYR A 320 -14.49 -0.34 5.52
N PRO A 321 -14.50 0.79 4.78
CA PRO A 321 -14.44 0.73 3.32
C PRO A 321 -13.15 0.11 2.79
N PHE A 322 -11.99 0.37 3.42
CA PHE A 322 -10.72 -0.26 3.06
C PHE A 322 -10.73 -1.77 3.29
N ARG A 323 -11.31 -2.22 4.42
CA ARG A 323 -11.54 -3.66 4.63
C ARG A 323 -12.36 -4.28 3.50
N MET A 324 -13.38 -3.58 3.01
CA MET A 324 -14.20 -4.08 1.90
C MET A 324 -13.40 -4.15 0.59
N CYS A 325 -12.54 -3.17 0.31
CA CYS A 325 -11.59 -3.25 -0.81
C CYS A 325 -10.71 -4.49 -0.68
N GLU A 326 -10.03 -4.67 0.47
CA GLU A 326 -9.15 -5.81 0.71
C GLU A 326 -9.90 -7.14 0.54
N GLN A 327 -11.10 -7.29 1.12
CA GLN A 327 -11.89 -8.52 1.01
C GLN A 327 -12.32 -8.82 -0.43
N HIS A 328 -12.76 -7.79 -1.16
CA HIS A 328 -13.17 -7.93 -2.55
C HIS A 328 -11.99 -8.36 -3.44
N LEU A 329 -10.83 -7.73 -3.28
CA LEU A 329 -9.62 -8.05 -4.02
C LEU A 329 -9.09 -9.45 -3.66
N ARG A 330 -9.06 -9.81 -2.37
CA ARG A 330 -8.57 -11.13 -1.91
C ARG A 330 -9.43 -12.27 -2.43
N SER A 331 -10.74 -12.08 -2.56
CA SER A 331 -11.65 -13.09 -3.13
C SER A 331 -11.36 -13.42 -4.60
N ARG A 332 -10.60 -12.57 -5.30
CA ARG A 332 -10.21 -12.72 -6.71
C ARG A 332 -8.74 -13.09 -6.89
N ALA A 333 -7.94 -12.97 -5.82
CA ALA A 333 -6.53 -13.32 -5.86
C ALA A 333 -6.37 -14.83 -6.10
N PRO A 334 -5.34 -15.26 -6.85
CA PRO A 334 -4.98 -16.66 -6.98
C PRO A 334 -4.70 -17.27 -5.61
N SER A 335 -5.34 -18.41 -5.33
CA SER A 335 -5.12 -19.11 -4.06
C SER A 335 -3.76 -19.82 -4.03
N GLU A 336 -3.23 -20.06 -2.84
CA GLU A 336 -2.01 -20.84 -2.65
C GLU A 336 -2.13 -22.24 -3.29
N LEU A 337 -3.31 -22.87 -3.20
CA LEU A 337 -3.56 -24.15 -3.86
C LEU A 337 -3.41 -24.05 -5.38
N MET A 338 -3.90 -22.97 -6.00
CA MET A 338 -3.74 -22.75 -7.44
C MET A 338 -2.26 -22.59 -7.82
N LEU A 339 -1.47 -21.88 -7.01
CA LEU A 339 -0.02 -21.74 -7.20
C LEU A 339 0.68 -23.09 -7.11
N ARG A 340 0.40 -23.87 -6.06
CA ARG A 340 0.98 -25.21 -5.86
C ARG A 340 0.64 -26.15 -7.01
N THR A 341 -0.63 -26.22 -7.44
CA THR A 341 -1.05 -27.07 -8.56
C THR A 341 -0.39 -26.66 -9.89
N ALA A 342 -0.14 -25.37 -10.11
CA ALA A 342 0.58 -24.91 -11.29
C ALA A 342 2.05 -25.40 -11.28
N LEU A 343 2.69 -25.34 -10.11
CA LEU A 343 4.07 -25.78 -9.91
C LEU A 343 4.24 -27.31 -9.94
N GLU A 344 3.29 -28.09 -9.43
CA GLU A 344 3.32 -29.56 -9.49
C GLU A 344 3.35 -30.08 -10.93
N ARG A 345 2.74 -29.35 -11.87
CA ARG A 345 2.73 -29.70 -13.30
C ARG A 345 4.09 -29.57 -13.97
N VAL A 346 5.03 -28.82 -13.40
CA VAL A 346 6.38 -28.64 -13.94
C VAL A 346 7.18 -29.96 -13.88
N GLY A 347 6.72 -30.94 -13.10
CA GLY A 347 7.37 -32.26 -12.96
C GLY A 347 8.61 -32.20 -12.06
N ASP A 348 9.00 -33.35 -11.50
CA ASP A 348 10.28 -33.48 -10.81
C ASP A 348 11.39 -33.57 -11.87
N THR A 349 12.06 -32.47 -12.18
CA THR A 349 13.34 -32.50 -12.90
C THR A 349 14.48 -32.94 -11.98
N ARG A 350 14.32 -34.10 -11.33
CA ARG A 350 15.44 -34.88 -10.80
C ARG A 350 15.82 -35.92 -11.85
N GLY A 351 16.73 -35.52 -12.73
CA GLY A 351 17.21 -36.40 -13.79
C GLY A 351 18.44 -35.87 -14.52
N VAL A 352 19.45 -35.37 -13.78
CA VAL A 352 20.82 -35.31 -14.34
C VAL A 352 21.63 -36.37 -13.61
N GLY A 353 22.02 -37.38 -14.37
CA GLY A 353 22.61 -38.62 -13.90
C GLY A 353 23.90 -38.42 -13.10
N VAL A 354 23.98 -39.12 -11.97
CA VAL A 354 25.26 -39.65 -11.50
C VAL A 354 25.48 -40.92 -12.32
N SER A 355 26.16 -40.78 -13.45
CA SER A 355 26.82 -41.91 -14.08
C SER A 355 27.99 -42.33 -13.19
N SER A 356 27.91 -43.57 -12.73
CA SER A 356 28.88 -44.39 -12.02
C SER A 356 30.33 -44.25 -12.48
#